data_AF-A0A1G0KAA3-F1
#
_entry.id   AF-A0A1G0KAA3-F1
#
_cell.length_a   1.000
_cell.length_b   1.000
_cell.length_c   1.000
_cell.angle_alpha   90.00
_cell.angle_beta   90.00
_cell.angle_gamma   90.00
#
_symmetry.space_group_name_H-M   'P 1'
#
loop_
_entity.id
_entity.type
_entity.pdbx_description
1 polymer ?
#
loop_
_entity_poly.entity_id
_entity_poly.type
_entity_poly.pdbx_seq_one_letter_code
_entity_poly.pdbx_strand_id
1 'polypeptide(L)'
;MRAALRSCWQWLEQTLDRAFSPEANPLRQLGALGWLCYWVVLGSGIYLYIFFDTGIEQAYASVERLTEDQWYAGGVMRSLHRYASDALVVMVVLHLIQELVHDRLHGARTFTWITGVLLIGFLYASGITGYWIVWDRLAQYVAIASTEWLDTLPFFAEPIARNFLHSASLSGRFFTLFCFIHIAVPLFMLFFMWIHIQRLAQPRVNPPMELTLGSMAMLLGAAWLSPAMSQAPADLSTVPAIINLDWFYLLFYPLLDRVPGLTAWGLLAAGALLLIALPWLAPRLRTQPAAARVDLPNCNGCGRCVQDCPFSALTLGQRTDGLPYADQAVVDPDLCVGCGICVGSCPTATPFRRHSSLVAGIELPDFPLIRLREEVEHAFAGHPPGGRILVFRCAHAPEVGDQSPGNAAITLPCIGHLPPPFIDYTLSRGHADGVVLAGCAQSACHERLGQQWTQQRMGRTRDPKLRERVPADRVIACWAGRNTGSVTAAMAAIRNRLPSPVATAEKQPCTAG
;
A
#
# COMPACT_ATOMS: atom_id res chain seq x y z
N MET A 1 3.77 -11.61 -19.27
CA MET A 1 4.17 -11.75 -17.84
C MET A 1 3.42 -10.80 -16.89
N ARG A 2 3.53 -9.47 -17.01
CA ARG A 2 2.86 -8.51 -16.07
C ARG A 2 1.33 -8.60 -16.01
N ALA A 3 0.65 -8.93 -17.12
CA ALA A 3 -0.80 -9.11 -17.11
C ALA A 3 -1.21 -10.37 -16.32
N ALA A 4 -0.53 -11.50 -16.57
CA ALA A 4 -0.77 -12.76 -15.86
C ALA A 4 -0.52 -12.63 -14.34
N LEU A 5 0.57 -11.98 -13.93
CA LEU A 5 0.85 -11.72 -12.50
C LEU A 5 -0.24 -10.85 -11.85
N ARG A 6 -0.71 -9.81 -12.55
CA ARG A 6 -1.83 -8.98 -12.10
C ARG A 6 -3.13 -9.77 -11.97
N SER A 7 -3.45 -10.64 -12.93
CA SER A 7 -4.63 -11.48 -12.88
C SER A 7 -4.55 -12.50 -11.74
N CYS A 8 -3.39 -13.12 -11.52
CA CYS A 8 -3.16 -14.02 -10.40
C CYS A 8 -3.33 -13.31 -9.05
N TRP A 9 -2.74 -12.12 -8.90
CA TRP A 9 -2.89 -11.32 -7.68
C TRP A 9 -4.36 -10.93 -7.41
N GLN A 10 -5.08 -10.51 -8.44
CA GLN A 10 -6.51 -10.20 -8.32
C GLN A 10 -7.35 -11.41 -7.93
N TRP A 11 -7.03 -12.58 -8.50
CA TRP A 11 -7.70 -13.82 -8.12
C TRP A 11 -7.48 -14.17 -6.65
N LEU A 12 -6.25 -13.99 -6.14
CA LEU A 12 -5.94 -14.18 -4.72
C LEU A 12 -6.73 -13.20 -3.84
N GLU A 13 -6.73 -11.91 -4.17
CA GLU A 13 -7.49 -10.90 -3.42
C GLU A 13 -8.99 -11.22 -3.38
N GLN A 14 -9.58 -11.58 -4.53
CA GLN A 14 -11.00 -11.92 -4.64
C GLN A 14 -11.35 -13.22 -3.92
N THR A 15 -10.43 -14.18 -3.87
CA THR A 15 -10.63 -15.42 -3.12
C THR A 15 -10.68 -15.12 -1.62
N LEU A 16 -9.79 -14.23 -1.13
CA LEU A 16 -9.80 -13.79 0.26
C LEU A 16 -11.01 -12.91 0.61
N ASP A 17 -11.53 -12.13 -0.33
CA ASP A 17 -12.79 -11.37 -0.13
C ASP A 17 -14.00 -12.27 0.16
N ARG A 18 -13.92 -13.60 -0.07
CA ARG A 18 -14.97 -14.56 0.33
C ARG A 18 -14.94 -14.90 1.81
N ALA A 19 -13.75 -14.84 2.43
CA ALA A 19 -13.53 -15.21 3.82
C ALA A 19 -13.38 -13.99 4.74
N PHE A 20 -12.91 -12.87 4.19
CA PHE A 20 -12.64 -11.64 4.93
C PHE A 20 -13.46 -10.49 4.35
N SER A 21 -13.81 -9.53 5.21
CA SER A 21 -14.36 -8.26 4.73
C SER A 21 -13.32 -7.54 3.85
N PRO A 22 -13.74 -6.69 2.89
CA PRO A 22 -12.80 -5.97 2.04
C PRO A 22 -11.76 -5.12 2.80
N GLU A 23 -12.11 -4.63 3.99
CA GLU A 23 -11.23 -3.89 4.88
C GLU A 23 -10.24 -4.79 5.64
N ALA A 24 -10.66 -6.00 6.00
CA ALA A 24 -9.87 -7.01 6.71
C ALA A 24 -9.19 -8.03 5.79
N ASN A 25 -9.13 -7.79 4.47
CA ASN A 25 -8.40 -8.66 3.55
C ASN A 25 -6.88 -8.51 3.79
N PRO A 26 -6.15 -9.58 4.20
CA PRO A 26 -4.75 -9.47 4.61
C PRO A 26 -3.82 -9.05 3.46
N LEU A 27 -4.11 -9.45 2.22
CA LEU A 27 -3.31 -9.03 1.05
C LEU A 27 -3.42 -7.53 0.76
N ARG A 28 -4.46 -6.85 1.25
CA ARG A 28 -4.63 -5.39 1.14
C ARG A 28 -4.00 -4.63 2.31
N GLN A 29 -3.56 -5.34 3.35
CA GLN A 29 -3.02 -4.79 4.60
C GLN A 29 -1.56 -5.20 4.85
N LEU A 30 -0.83 -5.65 3.82
CA LEU A 30 0.52 -6.20 3.96
C LEU A 30 1.50 -5.23 4.66
N GLY A 31 1.48 -3.94 4.32
CA GLY A 31 2.32 -2.95 5.01
C GLY A 31 1.97 -2.77 6.49
N ALA A 32 0.68 -2.79 6.83
CA ALA A 32 0.21 -2.67 8.22
C ALA A 32 0.46 -3.95 9.03
N LEU A 33 0.33 -5.12 8.42
CA LEU A 33 0.71 -6.40 9.01
C LEU A 33 2.22 -6.50 9.21
N GLY A 34 3.02 -5.93 8.30
CA GLY A 34 4.47 -5.76 8.50
C GLY A 34 4.79 -4.91 9.73
N TRP A 35 4.13 -3.76 9.91
CA TRP A 35 4.25 -2.96 11.13
C TRP A 35 3.87 -3.73 12.40
N LEU A 36 2.77 -4.50 12.37
CA LEU A 36 2.38 -5.37 13.48
C LEU A 36 3.50 -6.37 13.82
N CYS A 37 4.02 -7.09 12.82
CA CYS A 37 5.11 -8.05 13.04
C CYS A 37 6.36 -7.36 13.60
N TYR A 38 6.70 -6.17 13.08
CA TYR A 38 7.82 -5.38 13.60
C TYR A 38 7.64 -5.04 15.09
N TRP A 39 6.47 -4.55 15.51
CA TRP A 39 6.22 -4.25 16.92
C TRP A 39 6.28 -5.49 17.81
N VAL A 40 5.82 -6.63 17.30
CA VAL A 40 5.87 -7.91 18.01
C VAL A 40 7.30 -8.38 18.17
N VAL A 41 8.12 -8.30 17.12
CA VAL A 41 9.57 -8.59 17.18
C VAL A 41 10.26 -7.66 18.17
N LEU A 42 9.98 -6.35 18.13
CA LEU A 42 10.58 -5.39 19.05
C LEU A 42 10.21 -5.69 20.52
N GLY A 43 8.92 -5.88 20.80
CA GLY A 43 8.43 -6.16 22.15
C GLY A 43 8.94 -7.50 22.69
N SER A 44 8.90 -8.55 21.86
CA SER A 44 9.45 -9.86 22.24
C SER A 44 10.97 -9.84 22.37
N GLY A 45 11.68 -9.06 21.55
CA GLY A 45 13.13 -8.91 21.64
C GLY A 45 13.56 -8.23 22.93
N ILE A 46 12.85 -7.18 23.36
CA ILE A 46 13.08 -6.55 24.67
C ILE A 46 12.92 -7.56 25.81
N TYR A 47 11.86 -8.38 25.77
CA TYR A 47 11.65 -9.43 26.76
C TYR A 47 12.82 -10.41 26.79
N LEU A 48 13.21 -10.95 25.63
CA LEU A 48 14.31 -11.93 25.53
C LEU A 48 15.64 -11.35 26.01
N TYR A 49 15.92 -10.09 25.67
CA TYR A 49 17.16 -9.42 26.08
C TYR A 49 17.33 -9.33 27.61
N ILE A 50 16.24 -9.20 28.37
CA ILE A 50 16.28 -9.14 29.85
C ILE A 50 16.86 -10.43 30.45
N PHE A 51 16.65 -11.58 29.78
CA PHE A 51 17.05 -12.90 30.27
C PHE A 51 18.22 -13.52 29.50
N PHE A 52 18.74 -12.83 28.48
CA PHE A 52 19.80 -13.31 27.61
C PHE A 52 21.18 -12.91 28.14
N ASP A 53 22.11 -13.86 28.19
CA ASP A 53 23.50 -13.59 28.58
C ASP A 53 24.34 -13.26 27.35
N THR A 54 24.91 -12.05 27.30
CA THR A 54 25.70 -11.56 26.15
C THR A 54 27.16 -12.04 26.11
N GLY A 55 27.52 -13.01 26.95
CA GLY A 55 28.84 -13.65 26.96
C GLY A 55 28.86 -14.87 26.04
N ILE A 56 29.96 -15.07 25.30
CA ILE A 56 30.06 -16.16 24.31
C ILE A 56 29.86 -17.56 24.92
N GLU A 57 30.39 -17.81 26.12
CA GLU A 57 30.25 -19.10 26.80
C GLU A 57 28.83 -19.32 27.34
N GLN A 58 28.10 -18.24 27.66
CA GLN A 58 26.78 -18.30 28.28
C GLN A 58 25.64 -18.15 27.26
N ALA A 59 25.90 -17.59 26.08
CA ALA A 59 24.89 -17.24 25.08
C ALA A 59 23.96 -18.42 24.75
N TYR A 60 24.53 -19.54 24.28
CA TYR A 60 23.77 -20.74 23.96
C TYR A 60 22.99 -21.27 25.17
N ALA A 61 23.66 -21.40 26.32
CA ALA A 61 23.01 -21.87 27.54
C ALA A 61 21.86 -20.96 27.99
N SER A 62 21.96 -19.65 27.81
CA SER A 62 20.89 -18.71 28.17
C SER A 62 19.65 -18.85 27.30
N VAL A 63 19.83 -19.15 26.01
CA VAL A 63 18.73 -19.45 25.08
C VAL A 63 18.06 -20.78 25.42
N GLU A 64 18.86 -21.79 25.77
CA GLU A 64 18.33 -23.09 26.21
C GLU A 64 17.56 -22.97 27.52
N ARG A 65 18.06 -22.20 28.50
CA ARG A 65 17.31 -21.91 29.75
C ARG A 65 15.97 -21.22 29.47
N LEU A 66 15.92 -20.28 28.53
CA LEU A 66 14.66 -19.65 28.12
C LEU A 66 13.68 -20.66 27.52
N THR A 67 14.20 -21.67 26.81
CA THR A 67 13.41 -22.66 26.07
C THR A 67 12.93 -23.79 26.96
N GLU A 68 13.78 -24.26 27.88
CA GLU A 68 13.51 -25.42 28.75
C GLU A 68 13.01 -24.98 30.13
N ASP A 69 13.71 -24.08 30.83
CA ASP A 69 13.39 -23.70 32.21
C ASP A 69 12.22 -22.69 32.28
N GLN A 70 12.12 -21.81 31.28
CA GLN A 70 11.00 -20.89 31.12
C GLN A 70 10.12 -21.26 29.91
N TRP A 71 9.93 -22.55 29.62
CA TRP A 71 9.27 -23.01 28.39
C TRP A 71 7.95 -22.30 28.07
N TYR A 72 7.17 -21.95 29.10
CA TYR A 72 5.93 -21.19 28.93
C TYR A 72 6.25 -19.75 28.46
N ALA A 73 6.73 -18.86 29.34
CA ALA A 73 6.90 -17.45 29.00
C ALA A 73 8.12 -17.24 28.10
N GLY A 74 9.29 -17.77 28.47
CA GLY A 74 10.51 -17.69 27.68
C GLY A 74 10.41 -18.44 26.35
N GLY A 75 9.95 -19.69 26.36
CA GLY A 75 9.85 -20.52 25.16
C GLY A 75 8.82 -19.99 24.16
N VAL A 76 7.63 -19.56 24.62
CA VAL A 76 6.63 -18.91 23.75
C VAL A 76 7.16 -17.57 23.25
N MET A 77 7.80 -16.74 24.08
CA MET A 77 8.32 -15.44 23.62
C MET A 77 9.48 -15.59 22.62
N ARG A 78 10.35 -16.59 22.80
CA ARG A 78 11.40 -16.94 21.83
C ARG A 78 10.79 -17.35 20.50
N SER A 79 9.80 -18.24 20.55
CA SER A 79 9.12 -18.74 19.35
C SER A 79 8.31 -17.66 18.65
N LEU A 80 7.65 -16.78 19.42
CA LEU A 80 6.95 -15.60 18.91
C LEU A 80 7.90 -14.62 18.22
N HIS A 81 9.06 -14.33 18.82
CA HIS A 81 10.09 -13.47 18.21
C HIS A 81 10.56 -14.04 16.88
N ARG A 82 10.85 -15.35 16.84
CA ARG A 82 11.25 -16.08 15.64
C ARG A 82 10.17 -16.01 14.55
N TYR A 83 8.95 -16.43 14.85
CA TYR A 83 7.86 -16.49 13.88
C TYR A 83 7.36 -15.12 13.44
N ALA A 84 7.40 -14.11 14.30
CA ALA A 84 7.09 -12.74 13.91
C ALA A 84 8.17 -12.15 12.98
N SER A 85 9.44 -12.49 13.18
CA SER A 85 10.54 -12.11 12.27
C SER A 85 10.36 -12.75 10.90
N ASP A 86 9.98 -14.03 10.87
CA ASP A 86 9.72 -14.77 9.63
C ASP A 86 8.50 -14.20 8.89
N ALA A 87 7.41 -13.96 9.61
CA ALA A 87 6.22 -13.32 9.09
C ALA A 87 6.52 -11.91 8.54
N LEU A 88 7.37 -11.13 9.22
CA LEU A 88 7.79 -9.80 8.75
C LEU A 88 8.45 -9.87 7.37
N VAL A 89 9.37 -10.81 7.16
CA VAL A 89 10.02 -11.01 5.85
C VAL A 89 8.99 -11.37 4.79
N VAL A 90 8.08 -12.32 5.08
CA VAL A 90 7.02 -12.71 4.14
C VAL A 90 6.12 -11.51 3.79
N MET A 91 5.70 -10.72 4.78
CA MET A 91 4.87 -9.53 4.56
C MET A 91 5.59 -8.49 3.70
N VAL A 92 6.88 -8.25 3.93
CA VAL A 92 7.67 -7.29 3.14
C VAL A 92 7.87 -7.77 1.70
N VAL A 93 8.15 -9.05 1.48
CA VAL A 93 8.26 -9.62 0.11
C VAL A 93 6.93 -9.51 -0.62
N LEU A 94 5.82 -9.89 0.01
CA LEU A 94 4.49 -9.77 -0.58
C LEU A 94 4.13 -8.29 -0.82
N HIS A 95 4.50 -7.39 0.08
CA HIS A 95 4.28 -5.94 -0.08
C HIS A 95 5.04 -5.41 -1.30
N LEU A 96 6.33 -5.75 -1.46
CA LEU A 96 7.13 -5.39 -2.63
C LEU A 96 6.50 -5.90 -3.93
N ILE A 97 6.06 -7.16 -3.96
CA ILE A 97 5.38 -7.76 -5.12
C ILE A 97 4.06 -7.02 -5.40
N GLN A 98 3.27 -6.72 -4.37
CA GLN A 98 2.00 -6.01 -4.51
C GLN A 98 2.21 -4.63 -5.15
N GLU A 99 3.20 -3.86 -4.70
CA GLU A 99 3.52 -2.54 -5.25
C GLU A 99 4.00 -2.64 -6.71
N LEU A 100 4.80 -3.66 -7.04
CA LEU A 100 5.26 -3.92 -8.40
C LEU A 100 4.11 -4.33 -9.35
N VAL A 101 3.23 -5.22 -8.88
CA VAL A 101 2.06 -5.72 -9.63
C VAL A 101 1.07 -4.58 -9.89
N HIS A 102 0.86 -3.70 -8.92
CA HIS A 102 -0.04 -2.55 -9.05
C HIS A 102 0.60 -1.32 -9.71
N ASP A 103 1.87 -1.40 -10.12
CA ASP A 103 2.59 -0.32 -10.79
C ASP A 103 2.69 0.96 -9.92
N ARG A 104 2.81 0.77 -8.60
CA ARG A 104 2.79 1.83 -7.58
C ARG A 104 4.21 2.31 -7.20
N LEU A 105 5.09 2.46 -8.18
CA LEU A 105 6.51 2.79 -7.98
C LEU A 105 6.95 4.14 -8.61
N HIS A 106 6.05 4.81 -9.32
CA HIS A 106 6.33 6.05 -10.07
C HIS A 106 5.80 7.33 -9.38
N GLY A 107 6.31 8.48 -9.82
CA GLY A 107 5.88 9.82 -9.37
C GLY A 107 6.15 10.02 -7.87
N ALA A 108 5.15 10.52 -7.14
CA ALA A 108 5.25 10.74 -5.70
C ALA A 108 5.64 9.47 -4.90
N ARG A 109 5.34 8.27 -5.43
CA ARG A 109 5.65 6.99 -4.78
C ARG A 109 7.09 6.53 -4.96
N THR A 110 7.85 7.14 -5.87
CA THR A 110 9.26 6.77 -6.12
C THR A 110 10.13 6.94 -4.86
N PHE A 111 9.86 7.96 -4.05
CA PHE A 111 10.54 8.15 -2.76
C PHE A 111 10.26 6.98 -1.79
N THR A 112 8.99 6.61 -1.61
CA THR A 112 8.60 5.47 -0.76
C THR A 112 9.19 4.17 -1.31
N TRP A 113 9.23 3.98 -2.62
CA TRP A 113 9.85 2.80 -3.24
C TRP A 113 11.34 2.67 -2.89
N ILE A 114 12.14 3.73 -3.10
CA ILE A 114 13.59 3.70 -2.85
C ILE A 114 13.89 3.47 -1.37
N THR A 115 13.20 4.20 -0.50
CA THR A 115 13.35 4.03 0.96
C THR A 115 12.91 2.63 1.40
N GLY A 116 11.93 2.02 0.73
CA GLY A 116 11.52 0.63 0.94
C GLY A 116 12.60 -0.38 0.55
N VAL A 117 13.28 -0.19 -0.59
CA VAL A 117 14.41 -1.05 -0.99
C VAL A 117 15.55 -0.97 0.03
N LEU A 118 15.83 0.21 0.58
CA LEU A 118 16.82 0.36 1.65
C LEU A 118 16.41 -0.38 2.93
N LEU A 119 15.13 -0.33 3.32
CA LEU A 119 14.60 -1.04 4.48
C LEU A 119 14.74 -2.57 4.36
N ILE A 120 14.65 -3.13 3.15
CA ILE A 120 14.90 -4.57 2.93
C ILE A 120 16.32 -4.95 3.36
N GLY A 121 17.31 -4.08 3.13
CA GLY A 121 18.68 -4.28 3.58
C GLY A 121 18.81 -4.30 5.11
N PHE A 122 18.16 -3.36 5.80
CA PHE A 122 18.10 -3.34 7.27
C PHE A 122 17.41 -4.59 7.84
N LEU A 123 16.29 -5.00 7.24
CA LEU A 123 15.56 -6.20 7.63
C LEU A 123 16.45 -7.45 7.52
N TYR A 124 17.11 -7.62 6.38
CA TYR A 124 18.01 -8.75 6.15
C TYR A 124 19.18 -8.76 7.15
N ALA A 125 19.85 -7.61 7.34
CA ALA A 125 20.94 -7.47 8.30
C ALA A 125 20.50 -7.77 9.74
N SER A 126 19.31 -7.31 10.14
CA SER A 126 18.74 -7.58 11.46
C SER A 126 18.49 -9.07 11.65
N GLY A 127 17.96 -9.75 10.64
CA GLY A 127 17.75 -11.19 10.71
C GLY A 127 19.03 -11.99 10.85
N ILE A 128 20.01 -11.73 9.97
CA ILE A 128 21.29 -12.42 9.99
C ILE A 128 21.98 -12.26 11.36
N THR A 129 22.07 -11.03 11.87
CA THR A 129 22.65 -10.79 13.21
C THR A 129 21.85 -11.44 14.33
N GLY A 130 20.53 -11.61 14.18
CA GLY A 130 19.70 -12.34 15.14
C GLY A 130 20.02 -13.83 15.20
N TYR A 131 20.27 -14.47 14.05
CA TYR A 131 20.72 -15.87 14.01
C TYR A 131 22.06 -16.08 14.72
N TRP A 132 22.99 -15.12 14.62
CA TRP A 132 24.31 -15.25 15.25
C TRP A 132 24.21 -15.38 16.76
N ILE A 133 23.26 -14.68 17.39
CA ILE A 133 23.15 -14.54 18.84
C ILE A 133 22.68 -15.85 19.51
N VAL A 134 22.02 -16.75 18.76
CA VAL A 134 21.62 -18.07 19.27
C VAL A 134 22.83 -18.96 19.59
N TRP A 135 23.94 -18.77 18.86
CA TRP A 135 25.20 -19.48 19.04
C TRP A 135 25.11 -21.03 18.98
N ASP A 136 24.20 -21.54 18.14
CA ASP A 136 24.11 -22.95 17.76
C ASP A 136 24.92 -23.25 16.48
N ARG A 137 24.90 -24.50 16.00
CA ARG A 137 25.60 -24.90 14.77
C ARG A 137 25.18 -24.09 13.53
N LEU A 138 23.92 -23.68 13.44
CA LEU A 138 23.46 -22.85 12.33
C LEU A 138 24.04 -21.43 12.46
N ALA A 139 23.99 -20.86 13.66
CA ALA A 139 24.59 -19.57 13.96
C ALA A 139 26.09 -19.53 13.59
N GLN A 140 26.84 -20.58 13.93
CA GLN A 140 28.26 -20.72 13.57
C GLN A 140 28.48 -20.63 12.05
N TYR A 141 27.75 -21.42 11.26
CA TYR A 141 27.87 -21.38 9.80
C TYR A 141 27.49 -20.01 9.23
N VAL A 142 26.36 -19.46 9.69
CA VAL A 142 25.86 -18.17 9.21
C VAL A 142 26.85 -17.04 9.55
N ALA A 143 27.45 -17.07 10.75
CA ALA A 143 28.44 -16.08 11.18
C ALA A 143 29.74 -16.17 10.39
N ILE A 144 30.29 -17.36 10.20
CA ILE A 144 31.52 -17.57 9.42
C ILE A 144 31.27 -17.16 7.96
N ALA A 145 30.25 -17.70 7.30
CA ALA A 145 29.95 -17.39 5.90
C ALA A 145 29.70 -15.89 5.67
N SER A 146 28.98 -15.23 6.58
CA SER A 146 28.75 -13.78 6.51
C SER A 146 30.02 -12.96 6.66
N THR A 147 30.89 -13.33 7.62
CA THR A 147 32.11 -12.57 7.90
C THR A 147 33.16 -12.78 6.81
N GLU A 148 33.32 -14.00 6.31
CA GLU A 148 34.14 -14.27 5.13
C GLU A 148 33.66 -13.50 3.90
N TRP A 149 32.33 -13.41 3.71
CA TRP A 149 31.77 -12.62 2.63
C TRP A 149 32.00 -11.12 2.80
N LEU A 150 31.87 -10.59 4.03
CA LEU A 150 32.17 -9.19 4.34
C LEU A 150 33.65 -8.86 4.16
N ASP A 151 34.56 -9.78 4.51
CA ASP A 151 36.01 -9.62 4.39
C ASP A 151 36.49 -9.53 2.94
N THR A 152 35.64 -9.86 1.96
CA THR A 152 35.93 -9.62 0.55
C THR A 152 35.87 -8.13 0.16
N LEU A 153 35.28 -7.28 1.00
CA LEU A 153 35.28 -5.83 0.81
C LEU A 153 36.48 -5.19 1.54
N PRO A 154 37.15 -4.21 0.92
CA PRO A 154 38.34 -3.57 1.48
C PRO A 154 38.00 -2.52 2.56
N PHE A 155 37.00 -2.78 3.41
CA PHE A 155 36.57 -1.88 4.48
C PHE A 155 37.32 -2.09 5.80
N PHE A 156 37.77 -3.31 6.07
CA PHE A 156 38.43 -3.67 7.32
C PHE A 156 39.92 -3.94 7.08
N ALA A 157 40.76 -3.44 8.00
CA ALA A 157 42.20 -3.64 7.92
C ALA A 157 42.62 -5.09 8.22
N GLU A 158 41.87 -5.77 9.08
CA GLU A 158 42.02 -7.20 9.37
C GLU A 158 40.71 -7.95 9.09
N PRO A 159 40.76 -9.20 8.57
CA PRO A 159 39.57 -10.01 8.35
C PRO A 159 38.80 -10.28 9.65
N ILE A 160 37.49 -10.01 9.65
CA ILE A 160 36.57 -10.30 10.76
C ILE A 160 36.47 -11.81 10.99
N ALA A 161 36.47 -12.62 9.92
CA ALA A 161 36.37 -14.07 9.97
C ALA A 161 37.50 -14.70 10.81
N ARG A 162 38.66 -14.02 10.91
CA ARG A 162 39.78 -14.44 11.77
C ARG A 162 39.35 -14.69 13.21
N ASN A 163 38.39 -13.92 13.73
CA ASN A 163 37.91 -14.10 15.09
C ASN A 163 37.33 -15.51 15.29
N PHE A 164 36.69 -16.09 14.27
CA PHE A 164 36.01 -17.38 14.34
C PHE A 164 36.91 -18.60 14.11
N LEU A 165 38.23 -18.43 13.91
CA LEU A 165 39.15 -19.56 13.66
C LEU A 165 39.34 -20.46 14.89
N HIS A 166 39.44 -19.86 16.08
CA HIS A 166 39.62 -20.57 17.33
C HIS A 166 38.78 -19.94 18.43
N SER A 167 38.35 -20.73 19.42
CA SER A 167 37.59 -20.19 20.56
C SER A 167 38.36 -19.11 21.32
N ALA A 168 39.69 -19.22 21.42
CA ALA A 168 40.54 -18.24 22.08
C ALA A 168 40.60 -16.86 21.39
N SER A 169 40.29 -16.78 20.08
CA SER A 169 40.23 -15.49 19.36
C SER A 169 38.87 -14.80 19.48
N LEU A 170 37.81 -15.51 19.91
CA LEU A 170 36.51 -14.92 20.18
C LEU A 170 36.45 -14.38 21.60
N SER A 171 36.62 -13.06 21.74
CA SER A 171 36.40 -12.41 23.03
C SER A 171 34.90 -12.26 23.34
N GLY A 172 34.53 -12.36 24.63
CA GLY A 172 33.16 -12.06 25.07
C GLY A 172 32.70 -10.64 24.66
N ARG A 173 33.62 -9.67 24.65
CA ARG A 173 33.35 -8.28 24.20
C ARG A 173 32.92 -8.22 22.73
N PHE A 174 33.53 -9.03 21.88
CA PHE A 174 33.17 -9.11 20.45
C PHE A 174 31.77 -9.70 20.27
N PHE A 175 31.41 -10.74 21.03
CA PHE A 175 30.05 -11.30 21.00
C PHE A 175 29.00 -10.30 21.51
N THR A 176 29.29 -9.59 22.61
CA THR A 176 28.42 -8.53 23.14
C THR A 176 28.20 -7.41 22.12
N LEU A 177 29.22 -7.04 21.33
CA LEU A 177 29.09 -6.04 20.26
C LEU A 177 28.02 -6.45 19.23
N PHE A 178 27.96 -7.73 18.82
CA PHE A 178 26.92 -8.17 17.87
C PHE A 178 25.52 -8.15 18.46
N CYS A 179 25.38 -8.44 19.75
CA CYS A 179 24.10 -8.25 20.45
C CYS A 179 23.65 -6.79 20.34
N PHE A 180 24.55 -5.83 20.55
CA PHE A 180 24.24 -4.41 20.37
C PHE A 180 23.94 -4.03 18.92
N ILE A 181 24.67 -4.59 17.94
CA ILE A 181 24.39 -4.36 16.52
C ILE A 181 22.99 -4.87 16.16
N HIS A 182 22.62 -6.08 16.61
CA HIS A 182 21.30 -6.65 16.38
C HIS A 182 20.16 -5.81 17.00
N ILE A 183 20.41 -5.12 18.12
CA ILE A 183 19.45 -4.18 18.71
C ILE A 183 19.45 -2.84 17.95
N ALA A 184 20.61 -2.36 17.53
CA ALA A 184 20.75 -1.07 16.86
C ALA A 184 20.12 -1.07 15.46
N VAL A 185 20.34 -2.12 14.66
CA VAL A 185 19.82 -2.25 13.29
C VAL A 185 18.29 -2.08 13.19
N PRO A 186 17.44 -2.76 13.99
CA PRO A 186 16.00 -2.56 13.95
C PRO A 186 15.57 -1.18 14.50
N LEU A 187 16.31 -0.57 15.44
CA LEU A 187 16.04 0.81 15.86
C LEU A 187 16.30 1.81 14.73
N PHE A 188 17.38 1.64 13.97
CA PHE A 188 17.60 2.39 12.74
C PHE A 188 16.50 2.07 11.70
N MET A 189 16.10 0.80 11.58
CA MET A 189 14.99 0.42 10.70
C MET A 189 13.71 1.18 11.07
N LEU A 190 13.36 1.34 12.35
CA LEU A 190 12.22 2.16 12.79
C LEU A 190 12.32 3.62 12.31
N PHE A 191 13.51 4.22 12.43
CA PHE A 191 13.75 5.57 11.92
C PHE A 191 13.55 5.66 10.40
N PHE A 192 14.09 4.70 9.64
CA PHE A 192 13.91 4.64 8.19
C PHE A 192 12.47 4.28 7.78
N MET A 193 11.74 3.52 8.59
CA MET A 193 10.30 3.25 8.40
C MET A 193 9.48 4.53 8.57
N TRP A 194 9.84 5.39 9.54
CA TRP A 194 9.25 6.73 9.65
C TRP A 194 9.52 7.57 8.40
N ILE A 195 10.76 7.53 7.84
CA ILE A 195 11.09 8.19 6.56
C ILE A 195 10.23 7.64 5.43
N HIS A 196 10.11 6.31 5.31
CA HIS A 196 9.40 5.61 4.23
C HIS A 196 7.94 6.07 4.06
N ILE A 197 7.27 6.42 5.17
CA ILE A 197 5.87 6.85 5.18
C ILE A 197 5.67 8.37 5.14
N GLN A 198 6.73 9.20 5.20
CA GLN A 198 6.61 10.67 5.31
C GLN A 198 5.79 11.33 4.19
N ARG A 199 5.94 10.85 2.96
CA ARG A 199 5.25 11.44 1.79
C ARG A 199 3.83 10.92 1.60
N LEU A 200 3.30 10.16 2.56
CA LEU A 200 1.98 9.56 2.50
C LEU A 200 1.10 10.23 3.56
N ALA A 201 0.05 10.94 3.12
CA ALA A 201 -0.97 11.41 4.06
C ALA A 201 -1.76 10.22 4.60
N GLN A 202 -1.98 10.14 5.91
CA GLN A 202 -2.73 9.04 6.55
C GLN A 202 -2.24 7.64 6.13
N PRO A 203 -0.96 7.30 6.39
CA PRO A 203 -0.45 5.96 6.11
C PRO A 203 -1.16 4.94 7.02
N ARG A 204 -1.53 3.78 6.45
CA ARG A 204 -2.10 2.69 7.24
C ARG A 204 -0.97 1.90 7.88
N VAL A 205 -0.65 2.24 9.12
CA VAL A 205 0.37 1.55 9.92
C VAL A 205 -0.21 0.48 10.83
N ASN A 206 -1.50 0.59 11.17
CA ASN A 206 -2.20 -0.38 12.02
C ASN A 206 -3.25 -1.15 11.21
N PRO A 207 -3.24 -2.49 11.23
CA PRO A 207 -4.29 -3.28 10.61
C PRO A 207 -5.59 -3.18 11.41
N PRO A 208 -6.75 -3.52 10.83
CA PRO A 208 -8.01 -3.59 11.58
C PRO A 208 -7.90 -4.58 12.75
N MET A 209 -8.72 -4.38 13.79
CA MET A 209 -8.64 -5.15 15.03
C MET A 209 -8.81 -6.66 14.80
N GLU A 210 -9.70 -7.05 13.89
CA GLU A 210 -9.93 -8.44 13.49
C GLU A 210 -8.64 -9.12 12.99
N LEU A 211 -7.91 -8.45 12.09
CA LEU A 211 -6.62 -8.93 11.59
C LEU A 211 -5.54 -8.90 12.66
N THR A 212 -5.54 -7.89 13.54
CA THR A 212 -4.57 -7.79 14.63
C THR A 212 -4.70 -8.98 15.58
N LEU A 213 -5.92 -9.22 16.08
CA LEU A 213 -6.21 -10.32 17.01
C LEU A 213 -6.00 -11.67 16.32
N GLY A 214 -6.48 -11.84 15.09
CA GLY A 214 -6.30 -13.08 14.32
C GLY A 214 -4.83 -13.41 14.05
N SER A 215 -4.04 -12.43 13.61
CA SER A 215 -2.60 -12.63 13.38
C SER A 215 -1.86 -12.93 14.68
N MET A 216 -2.22 -12.26 15.78
CA MET A 216 -1.61 -12.52 17.09
C MET A 216 -1.95 -13.89 17.64
N ALA A 217 -3.22 -14.30 17.57
CA ALA A 217 -3.65 -15.63 17.96
C ALA A 217 -2.96 -16.71 17.12
N MET A 218 -2.81 -16.48 15.80
CA MET A 218 -2.10 -17.40 14.91
C MET A 218 -0.62 -17.52 15.29
N LEU A 219 0.08 -16.41 15.53
CA LEU A 219 1.50 -16.42 15.90
C LEU A 219 1.74 -17.04 17.27
N LEU A 220 0.90 -16.72 18.27
CA LEU A 220 0.97 -17.32 19.60
C LEU A 220 0.62 -18.82 19.57
N GLY A 221 -0.40 -19.19 18.80
CA GLY A 221 -0.78 -20.59 18.58
C GLY A 221 0.35 -21.38 17.91
N ALA A 222 1.00 -20.81 16.89
CA ALA A 222 2.17 -21.41 16.26
C ALA A 222 3.34 -21.53 17.24
N ALA A 223 3.63 -20.47 18.01
CA ALA A 223 4.67 -20.46 19.03
C ALA A 223 4.46 -21.53 20.13
N TRP A 224 3.21 -21.81 20.47
CA TRP A 224 2.85 -22.84 21.44
C TRP A 224 2.91 -24.26 20.85
N LEU A 225 2.35 -24.46 19.66
CA LEU A 225 2.21 -25.77 19.03
C LEU A 225 3.53 -26.27 18.42
N SER A 226 4.39 -25.34 17.99
CA SER A 226 5.68 -25.60 17.40
C SER A 226 6.70 -24.65 18.05
N PRO A 227 7.27 -24.99 19.20
CA PRO A 227 8.31 -24.17 19.80
C PRO A 227 9.58 -24.11 18.92
N ALA A 228 10.22 -22.94 18.88
CA ALA A 228 11.49 -22.76 18.19
C ALA A 228 12.62 -23.40 19.03
N MET A 229 13.22 -24.47 18.50
CA MET A 229 14.32 -25.19 19.14
C MET A 229 15.68 -24.80 18.55
N SER A 230 16.72 -24.85 19.37
CA SER A 230 18.10 -24.65 18.90
C SER A 230 18.65 -25.91 18.25
N GLN A 231 19.65 -25.76 17.37
CA GLN A 231 20.50 -26.88 16.99
C GLN A 231 21.51 -27.20 18.10
N ALA A 232 22.37 -28.20 17.88
CA ALA A 232 23.48 -28.47 18.78
C ALA A 232 24.38 -27.22 18.96
N PRO A 233 25.09 -27.09 20.09
CA PRO A 233 25.94 -25.93 20.36
C PRO A 233 27.02 -25.76 19.28
N ALA A 234 27.41 -24.51 19.03
CA ALA A 234 28.52 -24.18 18.15
C ALA A 234 29.83 -24.79 18.66
N ASP A 235 30.61 -25.39 17.75
CA ASP A 235 31.92 -25.96 18.00
C ASP A 235 32.85 -25.60 16.85
N LEU A 236 33.70 -24.60 17.08
CA LEU A 236 34.64 -24.07 16.10
C LEU A 236 35.77 -25.04 15.74
N SER A 237 35.92 -26.15 16.48
CA SER A 237 36.84 -27.22 16.10
C SER A 237 36.27 -28.13 15.00
N THR A 238 34.98 -27.97 14.67
CA THR A 238 34.28 -28.77 13.67
C THR A 238 33.62 -27.89 12.61
N VAL A 239 33.55 -28.40 11.39
CA VAL A 239 32.75 -27.78 10.31
C VAL A 239 31.40 -28.51 10.26
N PRO A 240 30.26 -27.82 10.45
CA PRO A 240 28.96 -28.46 10.41
C PRO A 240 28.66 -29.06 9.02
N ALA A 241 28.52 -30.37 8.93
CA ALA A 241 28.29 -31.08 7.65
C ALA A 241 26.82 -31.13 7.21
N ILE A 242 25.88 -31.06 8.17
CA ILE A 242 24.43 -31.05 7.92
C ILE A 242 23.86 -29.85 8.65
N ILE A 243 23.29 -28.92 7.89
CA ILE A 243 22.73 -27.67 8.41
C ILE A 243 21.31 -27.55 7.88
N ASN A 244 20.34 -27.43 8.79
CA ASN A 244 18.96 -27.15 8.43
C ASN A 244 18.82 -25.65 8.16
N LEU A 245 19.05 -25.26 6.91
CA LEU A 245 18.89 -23.87 6.48
C LEU A 245 17.41 -23.48 6.42
N ASP A 246 17.14 -22.27 6.85
CA ASP A 246 15.87 -21.62 6.60
C ASP A 246 15.76 -21.31 5.08
N TRP A 247 14.77 -21.91 4.43
CA TRP A 247 14.63 -21.86 2.98
C TRP A 247 14.23 -20.48 2.43
N PHE A 248 13.71 -19.55 3.25
CA PHE A 248 13.37 -18.20 2.82
C PHE A 248 14.33 -17.14 3.36
N TYR A 249 14.83 -17.27 4.60
CA TYR A 249 15.77 -16.31 5.20
C TYR A 249 17.20 -16.52 4.73
N LEU A 250 17.63 -17.79 4.60
CA LEU A 250 19.01 -18.17 4.29
C LEU A 250 19.16 -18.71 2.86
N LEU A 251 18.17 -18.48 1.99
CA LEU A 251 18.16 -18.92 0.59
C LEU A 251 19.43 -18.52 -0.19
N PHE A 252 20.04 -17.38 0.20
CA PHE A 252 21.23 -16.84 -0.45
C PHE A 252 22.55 -17.49 0.03
N TYR A 253 22.58 -18.14 1.20
CA TYR A 253 23.82 -18.70 1.76
C TYR A 253 24.44 -19.81 0.90
N PRO A 254 23.67 -20.77 0.36
CA PRO A 254 24.24 -21.77 -0.54
C PRO A 254 24.84 -21.18 -1.83
N LEU A 255 24.49 -19.94 -2.20
CA LEU A 255 25.10 -19.25 -3.32
C LEU A 255 26.50 -18.74 -2.96
N LEU A 256 26.72 -18.28 -1.71
CA LEU A 256 28.03 -17.83 -1.22
C LEU A 256 29.09 -18.91 -1.33
N ASP A 257 28.71 -20.17 -1.12
CA ASP A 257 29.62 -21.33 -1.25
C ASP A 257 29.97 -21.66 -2.71
N ARG A 258 29.25 -21.08 -3.69
CA ARG A 258 29.37 -21.41 -5.12
C ARG A 258 29.96 -20.31 -5.98
N VAL A 259 29.97 -19.06 -5.50
CA VAL A 259 30.47 -17.91 -6.25
C VAL A 259 31.48 -17.11 -5.44
N PRO A 260 32.48 -16.47 -6.08
CA PRO A 260 33.39 -15.58 -5.36
C PRO A 260 32.63 -14.48 -4.61
N GLY A 261 33.08 -14.09 -3.41
CA GLY A 261 32.35 -13.13 -2.57
C GLY A 261 32.14 -11.75 -3.21
N LEU A 262 33.12 -11.25 -3.98
CA LEU A 262 32.96 -10.03 -4.78
C LEU A 262 31.86 -10.18 -5.85
N THR A 263 31.72 -11.36 -6.45
CA THR A 263 30.65 -11.66 -7.41
C THR A 263 29.29 -11.69 -6.69
N ALA A 264 29.21 -12.27 -5.49
CA ALA A 264 28.00 -12.25 -4.67
C ALA A 264 27.58 -10.81 -4.31
N TRP A 265 28.53 -9.95 -3.90
CA TRP A 265 28.27 -8.52 -3.67
C TRP A 265 27.80 -7.83 -4.94
N GLY A 266 28.44 -8.10 -6.08
CA GLY A 266 28.05 -7.57 -7.38
C GLY A 266 26.62 -7.94 -7.77
N LEU A 267 26.21 -9.20 -7.54
CA LEU A 267 24.84 -9.67 -7.80
C LEU A 267 23.82 -9.00 -6.87
N LEU A 268 24.11 -8.90 -5.57
CA LEU A 268 23.24 -8.22 -4.60
C LEU A 268 23.09 -6.74 -4.95
N ALA A 269 24.21 -6.05 -5.22
CA ALA A 269 24.23 -4.65 -5.62
C ALA A 269 23.48 -4.43 -6.94
N ALA A 270 23.68 -5.30 -7.94
CA ALA A 270 22.95 -5.23 -9.20
C ALA A 270 21.44 -5.43 -9.01
N GLY A 271 21.02 -6.36 -8.15
CA GLY A 271 19.61 -6.57 -7.80
C GLY A 271 18.99 -5.35 -7.10
N ALA A 272 19.68 -4.80 -6.10
CA ALA A 272 19.24 -3.59 -5.40
C ALA A 272 19.20 -2.36 -6.34
N LEU A 273 20.23 -2.16 -7.15
CA LEU A 273 20.29 -1.08 -8.14
C LEU A 273 19.22 -1.24 -9.22
N LEU A 274 18.92 -2.47 -9.66
CA LEU A 274 17.82 -2.73 -10.58
C LEU A 274 16.49 -2.29 -9.95
N LEU A 275 16.20 -2.75 -8.72
CA LEU A 275 14.98 -2.35 -8.00
C LEU A 275 14.91 -0.84 -7.82
N ILE A 276 15.99 -0.19 -7.42
CA ILE A 276 16.07 1.27 -7.31
C ILE A 276 15.80 1.91 -8.66
N ALA A 277 16.40 1.43 -9.75
CA ALA A 277 16.29 2.00 -11.09
C ALA A 277 14.93 1.74 -11.76
N LEU A 278 14.15 0.74 -11.33
CA LEU A 278 12.87 0.36 -11.96
C LEU A 278 11.91 1.53 -12.25
N PRO A 279 11.72 2.52 -11.37
CA PRO A 279 10.89 3.70 -11.65
C PRO A 279 11.30 4.51 -12.87
N TRP A 280 12.58 4.45 -13.26
CA TRP A 280 13.17 5.20 -14.37
C TRP A 280 13.55 4.35 -15.57
N LEU A 281 13.47 3.02 -15.47
CA LEU A 281 13.72 2.11 -16.60
C LEU A 281 12.47 1.88 -17.47
N ALA A 282 11.27 2.17 -16.95
CA ALA A 282 10.01 2.08 -17.68
C ALA A 282 9.28 3.42 -18.00
N PRO A 283 9.96 4.57 -18.25
CA PRO A 283 9.29 5.87 -18.43
C PRO A 283 8.57 5.99 -19.77
N ARG A 284 8.97 5.19 -20.77
CA ARG A 284 8.43 5.23 -22.15
C ARG A 284 6.94 4.84 -22.26
N LEU A 285 6.28 4.43 -21.18
CA LEU A 285 4.90 3.95 -21.23
C LEU A 285 3.87 4.86 -20.56
N ARG A 286 4.25 5.94 -19.84
CA ARG A 286 3.28 6.85 -19.21
C ARG A 286 3.81 8.27 -19.06
N THR A 287 3.12 9.22 -19.69
CA THR A 287 3.20 10.64 -19.35
C THR A 287 2.71 10.80 -17.91
N GLN A 288 3.49 11.45 -17.04
CA GLN A 288 2.94 11.87 -15.76
C GLN A 288 1.80 12.85 -16.05
N PRO A 289 0.60 12.65 -15.48
CA PRO A 289 -0.50 13.59 -15.66
C PRO A 289 -0.08 14.96 -15.12
N ALA A 290 -0.51 16.02 -15.79
CA ALA A 290 -0.19 17.37 -15.39
C ALA A 290 -0.63 17.63 -13.95
N ALA A 291 0.24 18.25 -13.16
CA ALA A 291 -0.07 18.64 -11.80
C ALA A 291 -1.31 19.55 -11.77
N ALA A 292 -2.10 19.43 -10.70
CA ALA A 292 -3.26 20.29 -10.49
C ALA A 292 -2.85 21.76 -10.47
N ARG A 293 -3.69 22.64 -11.03
CA ARG A 293 -3.46 24.09 -11.07
C ARG A 293 -4.53 24.82 -10.29
N VAL A 294 -4.10 25.81 -9.53
CA VAL A 294 -4.99 26.66 -8.74
C VAL A 294 -5.40 27.85 -9.58
N ASP A 295 -6.70 28.07 -9.69
CA ASP A 295 -7.26 29.28 -10.28
C ASP A 295 -7.55 30.26 -9.14
N LEU A 296 -6.73 31.31 -9.03
CA LEU A 296 -6.83 32.24 -7.92
C LEU A 296 -8.21 32.92 -7.83
N PRO A 297 -8.79 33.47 -8.92
CA PRO A 297 -10.12 34.10 -8.86
C PRO A 297 -11.21 33.20 -8.28
N ASN A 298 -11.12 31.88 -8.51
CA ASN A 298 -12.09 30.91 -7.98
C ASN A 298 -11.63 30.18 -6.72
N CYS A 299 -10.39 30.38 -6.26
CA CYS A 299 -9.87 29.77 -5.03
C CYS A 299 -10.27 30.59 -3.82
N ASN A 300 -10.83 29.94 -2.80
CA ASN A 300 -11.24 30.59 -1.55
C ASN A 300 -10.31 30.29 -0.36
N GLY A 301 -9.17 29.64 -0.58
CA GLY A 301 -8.21 29.34 0.49
C GLY A 301 -8.70 28.35 1.57
N CYS A 302 -9.83 27.65 1.40
CA CYS A 302 -10.46 26.88 2.48
C CYS A 302 -9.71 25.62 2.96
N GLY A 303 -8.62 25.21 2.29
CA GLY A 303 -7.78 24.09 2.72
C GLY A 303 -8.33 22.67 2.53
N ARG A 304 -9.55 22.48 2.02
CA ARG A 304 -10.11 21.11 1.79
C ARG A 304 -9.26 20.27 0.84
N CYS A 305 -8.72 20.88 -0.21
CA CYS A 305 -7.83 20.20 -1.14
C CYS A 305 -6.51 19.74 -0.49
N VAL A 306 -6.04 20.45 0.55
CA VAL A 306 -4.87 20.08 1.36
C VAL A 306 -5.22 18.87 2.24
N GLN A 307 -6.36 18.93 2.95
CA GLN A 307 -6.83 17.84 3.81
C GLN A 307 -7.13 16.54 3.05
N ASP A 308 -7.59 16.65 1.81
CA ASP A 308 -7.98 15.49 0.99
C ASP A 308 -6.80 14.90 0.19
N CYS A 309 -5.65 15.58 0.10
CA CYS A 309 -4.52 15.15 -0.72
C CYS A 309 -3.85 13.90 -0.14
N PRO A 310 -3.83 12.75 -0.85
CA PRO A 310 -3.18 11.54 -0.36
C PRO A 310 -1.64 11.60 -0.38
N PHE A 311 -1.03 12.53 -1.10
CA PHE A 311 0.43 12.59 -1.26
C PHE A 311 1.05 13.85 -0.63
N SER A 312 0.27 14.59 0.16
CA SER A 312 0.70 15.85 0.76
C SER A 312 1.26 16.85 -0.26
N ALA A 313 0.77 16.79 -1.51
CA ALA A 313 1.21 17.63 -2.63
C ALA A 313 0.61 19.04 -2.61
N LEU A 314 -0.23 19.35 -1.62
CA LEU A 314 -0.86 20.66 -1.48
C LEU A 314 -0.59 21.22 -0.09
N THR A 315 -0.34 22.52 -0.04
CA THR A 315 -0.23 23.31 1.19
C THR A 315 -1.09 24.57 1.10
N LEU A 316 -1.32 25.24 2.23
CA LEU A 316 -1.85 26.59 2.24
C LEU A 316 -0.68 27.57 2.30
N GLY A 317 -0.67 28.53 1.38
CA GLY A 317 0.29 29.62 1.34
C GLY A 317 -0.44 30.97 1.38
N GLN A 318 0.32 32.03 1.67
CA GLN A 318 -0.21 33.38 1.61
C GLN A 318 -0.67 33.72 0.19
N ARG A 319 -1.82 34.38 0.10
CA ARG A 319 -2.39 34.78 -1.18
C ARG A 319 -1.60 35.91 -1.84
N THR A 320 -1.59 35.92 -3.18
CA THR A 320 -0.72 36.80 -4.00
C THR A 320 -1.46 37.84 -4.86
N ASP A 321 -2.79 37.79 -4.96
CA ASP A 321 -3.61 38.57 -5.90
C ASP A 321 -4.44 39.70 -5.24
N GLY A 322 -4.34 39.89 -3.92
CA GLY A 322 -5.07 40.93 -3.18
C GLY A 322 -6.59 40.71 -3.03
N LEU A 323 -7.11 39.53 -3.37
CA LEU A 323 -8.52 39.15 -3.17
C LEU A 323 -8.84 38.84 -1.68
N PRO A 324 -10.13 38.77 -1.27
CA PRO A 324 -10.52 38.83 0.15
C PRO A 324 -10.09 37.64 1.03
N TYR A 325 -9.58 36.56 0.46
CA TYR A 325 -9.11 35.42 1.22
C TYR A 325 -7.63 35.60 1.60
N ALA A 326 -7.25 35.30 2.85
CA ALA A 326 -5.86 35.43 3.28
C ALA A 326 -4.94 34.36 2.64
N ASP A 327 -5.50 33.16 2.40
CA ASP A 327 -4.76 32.00 1.96
C ASP A 327 -5.12 31.59 0.52
N GLN A 328 -4.19 30.87 -0.11
CA GLN A 328 -4.38 30.15 -1.36
C GLN A 328 -3.85 28.72 -1.25
N ALA A 329 -4.42 27.80 -2.01
CA ALA A 329 -3.82 26.50 -2.20
C ALA A 329 -2.53 26.66 -3.03
N VAL A 330 -1.47 25.95 -2.65
CA VAL A 330 -0.22 25.85 -3.40
C VAL A 330 0.02 24.38 -3.72
N VAL A 331 0.29 24.08 -4.99
CA VAL A 331 0.52 22.71 -5.46
C VAL A 331 2.01 22.51 -5.68
N ASP A 332 2.56 21.47 -5.06
CA ASP A 332 3.89 20.95 -5.37
C ASP A 332 3.77 19.98 -6.56
N PRO A 333 4.31 20.33 -7.74
CA PRO A 333 4.19 19.51 -8.94
C PRO A 333 4.95 18.19 -8.82
N ASP A 334 6.02 18.11 -8.01
CA ASP A 334 6.85 16.91 -7.86
C ASP A 334 6.16 15.83 -7.01
N LEU A 335 5.21 16.23 -6.17
CA LEU A 335 4.39 15.33 -5.36
C LEU A 335 3.01 15.06 -5.98
N CYS A 336 2.58 15.85 -6.96
CA CYS A 336 1.25 15.73 -7.54
C CYS A 336 1.17 14.55 -8.53
N VAL A 337 0.33 13.56 -8.24
CA VAL A 337 0.09 12.42 -9.15
C VAL A 337 -1.08 12.62 -10.13
N GLY A 338 -1.65 13.83 -10.19
CA GLY A 338 -2.76 14.14 -11.12
C GLY A 338 -4.07 13.37 -10.86
N CYS A 339 -4.30 12.84 -9.65
CA CYS A 339 -5.51 12.07 -9.33
C CYS A 339 -6.81 12.89 -9.29
N GLY A 340 -6.72 14.22 -9.10
CA GLY A 340 -7.86 15.12 -9.13
C GLY A 340 -8.76 15.12 -7.89
N ILE A 341 -8.40 14.40 -6.82
CA ILE A 341 -9.14 14.38 -5.56
C ILE A 341 -9.38 15.80 -4.99
N CYS A 342 -8.40 16.68 -5.18
CA CYS A 342 -8.50 18.10 -4.82
C CYS A 342 -9.65 18.81 -5.54
N VAL A 343 -9.87 18.52 -6.83
CA VAL A 343 -10.97 19.06 -7.64
C VAL A 343 -12.31 18.59 -7.07
N GLY A 344 -12.44 17.29 -6.75
CA GLY A 344 -13.64 16.73 -6.14
C GLY A 344 -13.95 17.26 -4.74
N SER A 345 -12.92 17.74 -4.02
CA SER A 345 -13.06 18.39 -2.70
C SER A 345 -13.36 19.90 -2.78
N CYS A 346 -13.18 20.51 -3.95
CA CYS A 346 -13.22 21.95 -4.12
C CYS A 346 -14.67 22.46 -3.99
N PRO A 347 -14.96 23.39 -3.07
CA PRO A 347 -16.34 23.88 -2.87
C PRO A 347 -16.87 24.67 -4.08
N THR A 348 -15.98 25.20 -4.92
CA THR A 348 -16.35 25.93 -6.13
C THR A 348 -16.56 25.04 -7.35
N ALA A 349 -16.26 23.74 -7.26
CA ALA A 349 -16.45 22.74 -8.32
C ALA A 349 -17.94 22.36 -8.48
N THR A 350 -18.75 23.32 -8.92
CA THR A 350 -20.20 23.16 -9.08
C THR A 350 -20.64 23.35 -10.53
N PRO A 351 -21.33 22.36 -11.14
CA PRO A 351 -21.73 22.42 -12.55
C PRO A 351 -22.90 23.39 -12.80
N PHE A 352 -23.54 23.90 -11.75
CA PHE A 352 -24.72 24.79 -11.85
C PHE A 352 -24.38 26.26 -12.15
N ARG A 353 -23.10 26.62 -12.33
CA ARG A 353 -22.69 27.99 -12.66
C ARG A 353 -23.24 28.41 -14.03
N ARG A 354 -23.92 29.56 -14.06
CA ARG A 354 -24.53 30.15 -15.25
C ARG A 354 -23.70 31.27 -15.90
N HIS A 355 -22.80 31.90 -15.15
CA HIS A 355 -21.92 32.97 -15.61
C HIS A 355 -20.45 32.51 -15.53
N SER A 356 -19.69 32.79 -16.60
CA SER A 356 -18.31 32.34 -16.91
C SER A 356 -18.13 30.86 -17.30
N SER A 357 -17.02 30.58 -17.98
CA SER A 357 -16.49 29.22 -18.18
C SER A 357 -16.48 28.48 -16.84
N LEU A 358 -16.87 27.20 -16.84
CA LEU A 358 -16.91 26.37 -15.63
C LEU A 358 -15.47 26.11 -15.18
N VAL A 359 -14.96 26.97 -14.29
CA VAL A 359 -13.63 26.89 -13.70
C VAL A 359 -13.76 26.87 -12.18
N ALA A 360 -13.22 25.83 -11.54
CA ALA A 360 -13.09 25.76 -10.09
C ALA A 360 -11.77 26.38 -9.60
N GLY A 361 -11.67 26.70 -8.31
CA GLY A 361 -10.44 27.21 -7.71
C GLY A 361 -9.24 26.28 -7.75
N ILE A 362 -9.44 24.99 -8.08
CA ILE A 362 -8.37 24.06 -8.43
C ILE A 362 -8.88 23.06 -9.46
N GLU A 363 -8.10 22.81 -10.51
CA GLU A 363 -8.43 21.91 -11.61
C GLU A 363 -7.25 21.04 -12.04
N LEU A 364 -7.55 19.97 -12.78
CA LEU A 364 -6.54 19.21 -13.51
C LEU A 364 -6.49 19.73 -14.96
N PRO A 365 -5.31 20.14 -15.48
CA PRO A 365 -5.21 20.60 -16.86
C PRO A 365 -5.65 19.55 -17.90
N ASP A 366 -5.35 18.28 -17.65
CA ASP A 366 -5.66 17.18 -18.58
C ASP A 366 -7.13 16.73 -18.53
N PHE A 367 -7.84 17.08 -17.45
CA PHE A 367 -9.24 16.73 -17.22
C PHE A 367 -9.96 17.84 -16.43
N PRO A 368 -10.23 19.00 -17.06
CA PRO A 368 -10.90 20.12 -16.42
C PRO A 368 -12.40 19.84 -16.23
N LEU A 369 -13.06 20.58 -15.33
CA LEU A 369 -14.48 20.33 -15.03
C LEU A 369 -15.42 20.65 -16.20
N ILE A 370 -15.01 21.56 -17.10
CA ILE A 370 -15.77 21.84 -18.32
C ILE A 370 -15.92 20.59 -19.18
N ARG A 371 -14.83 19.82 -19.37
CA ARG A 371 -14.84 18.55 -20.09
C ARG A 371 -15.78 17.55 -19.41
N LEU A 372 -15.72 17.43 -18.08
CA LEU A 372 -16.62 16.54 -17.35
C LEU A 372 -18.09 16.92 -17.56
N ARG A 373 -18.42 18.20 -17.57
CA ARG A 373 -19.80 18.68 -17.82
C ARG A 373 -20.25 18.35 -19.24
N GLU A 374 -19.39 18.60 -20.23
CA GLU A 374 -19.65 18.28 -21.63
C GLU A 374 -19.85 16.78 -21.82
N GLU A 375 -19.01 15.93 -21.21
CA GLU A 375 -19.17 14.46 -21.29
C GLU A 375 -20.49 14.01 -20.65
N VAL A 376 -20.94 14.62 -19.55
CA VAL A 376 -22.26 14.33 -18.94
C VAL A 376 -23.42 14.74 -19.86
N GLU A 377 -23.33 15.92 -20.47
CA GLU A 377 -24.38 16.45 -21.35
C GLU A 377 -24.49 15.66 -22.67
N HIS A 378 -23.36 15.17 -23.18
CA HIS A 378 -23.31 14.38 -24.42
C HIS A 378 -23.53 12.88 -24.21
N ALA A 379 -23.41 12.36 -22.98
CA ALA A 379 -23.47 10.92 -22.68
C ALA A 379 -24.68 10.20 -23.29
N PHE A 380 -25.83 10.90 -23.35
CA PHE A 380 -27.08 10.39 -23.90
C PHE A 380 -27.69 11.33 -24.95
N ALA A 381 -26.87 12.12 -25.63
CA ALA A 381 -27.36 13.00 -26.69
C ALA A 381 -28.13 12.18 -27.74
N GLY A 382 -29.37 12.60 -28.05
CA GLY A 382 -30.26 11.90 -28.98
C GLY A 382 -30.94 10.63 -28.45
N HIS A 383 -30.69 10.21 -27.21
CA HIS A 383 -31.34 9.04 -26.61
C HIS A 383 -32.61 9.43 -25.83
N PRO A 384 -33.74 8.73 -26.03
CA PRO A 384 -34.98 9.05 -25.33
C PRO A 384 -34.83 8.84 -23.81
N PRO A 385 -35.56 9.62 -23.00
CA PRO A 385 -35.60 9.43 -21.56
C PRO A 385 -36.22 8.08 -21.18
N GLY A 386 -35.68 7.43 -20.15
CA GLY A 386 -36.15 6.13 -19.66
C GLY A 386 -35.05 5.09 -19.62
N GLY A 387 -34.60 4.71 -18.41
CA GLY A 387 -33.64 3.62 -18.20
C GLY A 387 -32.17 3.94 -18.52
N ARG A 388 -31.81 5.22 -18.70
CA ARG A 388 -30.44 5.67 -18.99
C ARG A 388 -29.56 5.62 -17.73
N ILE A 389 -28.44 4.90 -17.78
CA ILE A 389 -27.53 4.72 -16.65
C ILE A 389 -26.17 5.29 -17.00
N LEU A 390 -25.76 6.33 -16.28
CA LEU A 390 -24.43 6.92 -16.41
C LEU A 390 -23.47 6.30 -15.39
N VAL A 391 -22.37 5.74 -15.87
CA VAL A 391 -21.32 5.16 -15.03
C VAL A 391 -20.14 6.14 -14.93
N PHE A 392 -19.91 6.73 -13.76
CA PHE A 392 -18.64 7.41 -13.48
C PHE A 392 -17.62 6.38 -13.02
N ARG A 393 -16.59 6.12 -13.82
CA ARG A 393 -15.57 5.10 -13.52
C ARG A 393 -14.20 5.70 -13.26
N CYS A 394 -13.45 5.10 -12.33
CA CYS A 394 -12.02 5.36 -12.14
C CYS A 394 -11.21 4.79 -13.32
N ALA A 395 -10.14 5.48 -13.75
CA ALA A 395 -9.22 4.98 -14.78
C ALA A 395 -8.55 3.64 -14.41
N HIS A 396 -8.47 3.33 -13.11
CA HIS A 396 -7.93 2.07 -12.61
C HIS A 396 -8.99 0.98 -12.35
N ALA A 397 -10.27 1.31 -12.53
CA ALA A 397 -11.38 0.36 -12.53
C ALA A 397 -11.49 -0.33 -13.91
N PRO A 398 -12.19 -1.47 -14.02
CA PRO A 398 -12.28 -2.23 -15.24
C PRO A 398 -13.14 -1.46 -16.25
N GLU A 399 -13.05 -1.85 -17.51
CA GLU A 399 -13.94 -1.31 -18.53
C GLU A 399 -15.38 -1.75 -18.28
N VAL A 400 -16.32 -0.88 -18.64
CA VAL A 400 -17.74 -1.20 -18.60
C VAL A 400 -18.03 -2.02 -19.85
N GLY A 401 -18.28 -3.33 -19.68
CA GLY A 401 -18.47 -4.26 -20.79
C GLY A 401 -19.79 -4.10 -21.55
N ASP A 402 -20.77 -3.39 -20.99
CA ASP A 402 -22.08 -3.14 -21.60
C ASP A 402 -22.24 -1.66 -21.99
N GLN A 403 -22.03 -1.37 -23.27
CA GLN A 403 -22.28 -0.05 -23.89
C GLN A 403 -23.60 -0.03 -24.69
N SER A 404 -24.61 -0.79 -24.25
CA SER A 404 -25.95 -0.69 -24.82
C SER A 404 -26.44 0.77 -24.86
N PRO A 405 -27.37 1.14 -25.78
CA PRO A 405 -27.83 2.53 -25.94
C PRO A 405 -28.32 3.23 -24.66
N GLY A 406 -28.77 2.47 -23.65
CA GLY A 406 -29.18 2.99 -22.34
C GLY A 406 -28.05 3.11 -21.31
N ASN A 407 -26.78 2.88 -21.67
CA ASN A 407 -25.63 2.91 -20.78
C ASN A 407 -24.50 3.77 -21.36
N ALA A 408 -23.95 4.66 -20.56
CA ALA A 408 -22.78 5.46 -20.93
C ALA A 408 -21.77 5.42 -19.78
N ALA A 409 -20.48 5.55 -20.09
CA ALA A 409 -19.42 5.54 -19.09
C ALA A 409 -18.45 6.72 -19.28
N ILE A 410 -18.21 7.46 -18.20
CA ILE A 410 -17.25 8.56 -18.14
C ILE A 410 -16.05 8.11 -17.32
N THR A 411 -14.86 8.16 -17.92
CA THR A 411 -13.61 7.74 -17.27
C THR A 411 -12.91 8.91 -16.62
N LEU A 412 -12.92 8.93 -15.30
CA LEU A 412 -12.24 9.92 -14.46
C LEU A 412 -10.81 9.46 -14.15
N PRO A 413 -9.84 10.38 -13.97
CA PRO A 413 -8.49 10.04 -13.50
C PRO A 413 -8.55 9.22 -12.19
N CYS A 414 -9.39 9.64 -11.26
CA CYS A 414 -9.76 8.90 -10.06
C CYS A 414 -11.24 9.12 -9.78
N ILE A 415 -11.91 8.15 -9.15
CA ILE A 415 -13.30 8.35 -8.70
C ILE A 415 -13.41 9.51 -7.68
N GLY A 416 -12.33 9.81 -6.96
CA GLY A 416 -12.27 10.94 -6.02
C GLY A 416 -12.24 12.32 -6.68
N HIS A 417 -11.99 12.38 -8.00
CA HIS A 417 -12.10 13.62 -8.79
C HIS A 417 -13.55 14.10 -8.91
N LEU A 418 -14.53 13.20 -8.87
CA LEU A 418 -15.93 13.53 -9.06
C LEU A 418 -16.45 14.42 -7.93
N PRO A 419 -16.82 15.69 -8.22
CA PRO A 419 -17.50 16.52 -7.24
C PRO A 419 -18.93 15.99 -7.05
N PRO A 420 -19.44 15.78 -5.82
CA PRO A 420 -20.82 15.36 -5.58
C PRO A 420 -21.90 16.20 -6.27
N PRO A 421 -21.74 17.53 -6.47
CA PRO A 421 -22.68 18.32 -7.26
C PRO A 421 -22.88 17.84 -8.71
N PHE A 422 -21.93 17.10 -9.31
CA PHE A 422 -22.09 16.52 -10.64
C PHE A 422 -23.09 15.37 -10.65
N ILE A 423 -23.15 14.55 -9.60
CA ILE A 423 -24.16 13.47 -9.49
C ILE A 423 -25.56 14.09 -9.41
N ASP A 424 -25.68 15.14 -8.60
CA ASP A 424 -26.91 15.92 -8.49
C ASP A 424 -27.28 16.59 -9.82
N TYR A 425 -26.32 17.17 -10.52
CA TYR A 425 -26.53 17.76 -11.85
C TYR A 425 -27.03 16.74 -12.87
N THR A 426 -26.38 15.58 -12.95
CA THR A 426 -26.76 14.49 -13.87
C THR A 426 -28.21 14.07 -13.67
N LEU A 427 -28.63 13.88 -12.41
CA LEU A 427 -29.98 13.40 -12.10
C LEU A 427 -31.03 14.52 -12.16
N SER A 428 -30.75 15.69 -11.57
CA SER A 428 -31.72 16.79 -11.48
C SER A 428 -31.95 17.53 -12.80
N ARG A 429 -31.02 17.47 -13.75
CA ARG A 429 -31.19 18.00 -15.11
C ARG A 429 -31.66 16.95 -16.12
N GLY A 430 -31.88 15.71 -15.69
CA GLY A 430 -32.41 14.65 -16.55
C GLY A 430 -31.41 14.14 -17.60
N HIS A 431 -30.11 14.32 -17.36
CA HIS A 431 -29.05 13.78 -18.24
C HIS A 431 -28.96 12.26 -18.14
N ALA A 432 -29.23 11.68 -16.96
CA ALA A 432 -29.38 10.24 -16.79
C ALA A 432 -30.49 9.90 -15.80
N ASP A 433 -30.99 8.66 -15.91
CA ASP A 433 -32.03 8.13 -15.06
C ASP A 433 -31.42 7.43 -13.82
N GLY A 434 -30.22 6.86 -13.91
CA GLY A 434 -29.46 6.35 -12.77
C GLY A 434 -27.97 6.63 -12.88
N VAL A 435 -27.27 6.63 -11.75
CA VAL A 435 -25.81 6.86 -11.68
C VAL A 435 -25.11 5.71 -10.96
N VAL A 436 -24.16 5.07 -11.64
CA VAL A 436 -23.25 4.10 -11.02
C VAL A 436 -21.88 4.74 -10.82
N LEU A 437 -21.32 4.60 -9.62
CA LEU A 437 -19.93 4.96 -9.33
C LEU A 437 -19.10 3.69 -9.31
N ALA A 438 -18.10 3.57 -10.18
CA ALA A 438 -17.22 2.41 -10.25
C ALA A 438 -15.78 2.79 -9.87
N GLY A 439 -15.28 2.23 -8.77
CA GLY A 439 -13.96 2.56 -8.25
C GLY A 439 -13.08 1.34 -7.96
N CYS A 440 -11.87 1.64 -7.49
CA CYS A 440 -10.95 0.62 -6.98
C CYS A 440 -11.58 -0.16 -5.82
N ALA A 441 -11.05 -1.35 -5.53
CA ALA A 441 -11.52 -2.13 -4.40
C ALA A 441 -11.22 -1.41 -3.09
N GLN A 442 -12.11 -1.59 -2.11
CA GLN A 442 -11.90 -1.04 -0.78
C GLN A 442 -10.56 -1.54 -0.21
N SER A 443 -9.85 -0.66 0.47
CA SER A 443 -8.47 -0.88 0.93
C SER A 443 -7.39 -1.12 -0.14
N ALA A 444 -7.73 -1.29 -1.41
CA ALA A 444 -6.80 -1.43 -2.54
C ALA A 444 -6.92 -0.27 -3.56
N CYS A 445 -7.23 0.93 -3.08
CA CYS A 445 -7.32 2.11 -3.94
C CYS A 445 -5.93 2.46 -4.51
N HIS A 446 -5.81 2.52 -5.85
CA HIS A 446 -4.56 2.94 -6.51
C HIS A 446 -4.10 4.31 -5.98
N GLU A 447 -4.98 5.32 -5.99
CA GLU A 447 -4.71 6.66 -5.45
C GLU A 447 -4.90 6.80 -3.94
N ARG A 448 -4.84 5.68 -3.21
CA ARG A 448 -4.92 5.54 -1.75
C ARG A 448 -6.28 5.90 -1.13
N LEU A 449 -6.75 7.13 -1.31
CA LEU A 449 -7.91 7.68 -0.59
C LEU A 449 -9.11 8.01 -1.49
N GLY A 450 -8.96 7.98 -2.81
CA GLY A 450 -10.02 8.41 -3.74
C GLY A 450 -11.35 7.67 -3.55
N GLN A 451 -11.31 6.34 -3.40
CA GLN A 451 -12.51 5.53 -3.14
C GLN A 451 -13.15 5.88 -1.78
N GLN A 452 -12.34 5.97 -0.73
CA GLN A 452 -12.79 6.27 0.62
C GLN A 452 -13.43 7.66 0.72
N TRP A 453 -12.81 8.68 0.13
CA TRP A 453 -13.36 10.04 0.08
C TRP A 453 -14.66 10.11 -0.70
N THR A 454 -14.76 9.47 -1.86
CA THR A 454 -16.03 9.42 -2.58
C THR A 454 -17.10 8.72 -1.75
N GLN A 455 -16.80 7.58 -1.14
CA GLN A 455 -17.75 6.86 -0.27
C GLN A 455 -18.25 7.72 0.89
N GLN A 456 -17.35 8.43 1.59
CA GLN A 456 -17.72 9.32 2.70
C GLN A 456 -18.54 10.54 2.23
N ARG A 457 -18.23 11.12 1.07
CA ARG A 457 -19.01 12.22 0.47
C ARG A 457 -20.42 11.76 0.08
N MET A 458 -20.55 10.54 -0.46
CA MET A 458 -21.86 9.93 -0.76
C MET A 458 -22.64 9.61 0.51
N GLY A 459 -21.96 9.10 1.54
CA GLY A 459 -22.51 8.83 2.87
C GLY A 459 -22.73 10.08 3.72
N ARG A 460 -22.46 11.28 3.19
CA ARG A 460 -22.63 12.59 3.88
C ARG A 460 -21.79 12.76 5.16
N THR A 461 -20.73 11.98 5.32
CA THR A 461 -19.79 12.05 6.45
C THR A 461 -18.54 12.88 6.14
N ARG A 462 -18.34 13.29 4.88
CA ARG A 462 -17.24 14.18 4.45
C ARG A 462 -17.74 15.26 3.49
N ASP A 463 -17.17 16.46 3.60
CA ASP A 463 -17.42 17.55 2.66
C ASP A 463 -16.61 17.40 1.35
N PRO A 464 -17.11 17.95 0.22
CA PRO A 464 -18.51 18.35 0.03
C PRO A 464 -19.44 17.13 0.09
N LYS A 465 -20.60 17.27 0.75
CA LYS A 465 -21.57 16.17 0.89
C LYS A 465 -22.45 16.07 -0.35
N LEU A 466 -22.88 14.86 -0.70
CA LEU A 466 -23.97 14.67 -1.66
C LEU A 466 -25.26 15.28 -1.10
N ARG A 467 -25.92 16.15 -1.87
CA ARG A 467 -27.13 16.86 -1.43
C ARG A 467 -28.25 15.89 -1.07
N GLU A 468 -29.05 16.25 -0.07
CA GLU A 468 -30.14 15.41 0.42
C GLU A 468 -31.22 15.13 -0.62
N ARG A 469 -31.44 16.09 -1.53
CA ARG A 469 -32.39 15.97 -2.64
C ARG A 469 -32.05 14.89 -3.66
N VAL A 470 -30.82 14.36 -3.67
CA VAL A 470 -30.41 13.31 -4.61
C VAL A 470 -31.02 11.98 -4.15
N PRO A 471 -31.85 11.32 -4.96
CA PRO A 471 -32.49 10.06 -4.57
C PRO A 471 -31.45 8.95 -4.41
N ALA A 472 -31.38 8.36 -3.20
CA ALA A 472 -30.37 7.36 -2.87
C ALA A 472 -30.58 6.03 -3.62
N ASP A 473 -31.80 5.73 -4.04
CA ASP A 473 -32.17 4.58 -4.86
C ASP A 473 -31.61 4.67 -6.29
N ARG A 474 -31.40 5.89 -6.80
CA ARG A 474 -30.88 6.17 -8.15
C ARG A 474 -29.35 6.28 -8.23
N VAL A 475 -28.63 6.08 -7.12
CA VAL A 475 -27.17 6.11 -7.06
C VAL A 475 -26.65 4.82 -6.43
N ILE A 476 -25.77 4.10 -7.13
CA ILE A 476 -25.08 2.91 -6.59
C ILE A 476 -23.58 3.10 -6.72
N ALA A 477 -22.85 2.86 -5.63
CA ALA A 477 -21.40 2.78 -5.67
C ALA A 477 -20.93 1.32 -5.65
N CYS A 478 -19.98 0.99 -6.52
CA CYS A 478 -19.38 -0.32 -6.64
C CYS A 478 -17.85 -0.22 -6.46
N TRP A 479 -17.36 -0.90 -5.42
CA TRP A 479 -15.97 -0.88 -4.98
C TRP A 479 -15.32 -2.27 -5.11
N ALA A 480 -15.42 -2.90 -6.28
CA ALA A 480 -14.89 -4.25 -6.50
C ALA A 480 -13.55 -4.26 -7.27
N GLY A 481 -12.91 -3.10 -7.43
CA GLY A 481 -11.68 -3.02 -8.19
C GLY A 481 -11.93 -3.46 -9.63
N ARG A 482 -11.06 -4.32 -10.18
CA ARG A 482 -11.07 -4.75 -11.59
C ARG A 482 -12.07 -5.85 -11.94
N ASN A 483 -13.01 -6.18 -11.06
CA ASN A 483 -14.06 -7.16 -11.35
C ASN A 483 -15.18 -6.55 -12.22
N THR A 484 -15.19 -6.85 -13.53
CA THR A 484 -16.22 -6.38 -14.48
C THR A 484 -17.64 -6.79 -14.08
N GLY A 485 -17.83 -8.02 -13.56
CA GLY A 485 -19.14 -8.53 -13.18
C GLY A 485 -19.83 -7.71 -12.09
N SER A 486 -19.05 -7.07 -11.21
CA SER A 486 -19.59 -6.21 -10.15
C SER A 486 -20.23 -4.92 -10.70
N VAL A 487 -19.68 -4.36 -11.78
CA VAL A 487 -20.21 -3.14 -12.40
C VAL A 487 -21.48 -3.49 -13.16
N THR A 488 -21.48 -4.60 -13.90
CA THR A 488 -22.68 -5.13 -14.57
C THR A 488 -23.80 -5.41 -13.56
N ALA A 489 -23.48 -6.03 -12.42
CA ALA A 489 -24.46 -6.27 -11.35
C ALA A 489 -25.01 -4.96 -10.75
N ALA A 490 -24.15 -3.95 -10.54
CA ALA A 490 -24.59 -2.64 -10.06
C ALA A 490 -25.50 -1.92 -11.07
N MET A 491 -25.19 -2.02 -12.37
CA MET A 491 -26.02 -1.47 -13.43
C MET A 491 -27.38 -2.18 -13.51
N ALA A 492 -27.41 -3.51 -13.41
CA ALA A 492 -28.64 -4.28 -13.34
C ALA A 492 -29.47 -3.91 -12.09
N ALA A 493 -28.82 -3.74 -10.94
CA ALA A 493 -29.48 -3.33 -9.70
C ALA A 493 -30.09 -1.92 -9.80
N ILE A 494 -29.40 -0.96 -10.44
CA ILE A 494 -29.99 0.36 -10.75
C ILE A 494 -31.16 0.20 -11.69
N ARG A 495 -31.01 -0.56 -12.79
CA ARG A 495 -32.06 -0.72 -13.79
C ARG A 495 -33.36 -1.24 -13.19
N ASN A 496 -33.27 -2.17 -12.24
CA ASN A 496 -34.43 -2.72 -11.53
C ASN A 496 -35.11 -1.70 -10.59
N ARG A 497 -34.41 -0.63 -10.18
CA ARG A 497 -34.96 0.44 -9.35
C ARG A 497 -35.56 1.58 -10.18
N LEU A 498 -35.17 1.70 -11.45
CA LEU A 498 -35.70 2.72 -12.34
C LEU A 498 -37.11 2.32 -12.79
N PRO A 499 -38.06 3.28 -12.87
CA PRO A 499 -39.36 3.01 -13.47
C PRO A 499 -39.17 2.57 -14.92
N SER A 500 -39.94 1.56 -15.35
CA SER A 500 -39.93 1.07 -16.73
C SER A 500 -40.09 2.25 -17.71
N PRO A 501 -39.42 2.24 -18.88
CA PRO A 501 -39.61 3.29 -19.87
C PRO A 501 -41.11 3.38 -20.15
N VAL A 502 -41.69 4.55 -19.91
CA VAL A 502 -43.08 4.79 -20.29
C VAL A 502 -43.12 4.61 -21.80
N ALA A 503 -43.72 3.51 -22.26
CA ALA A 503 -44.10 3.38 -23.67
C ALA A 503 -44.88 4.65 -23.99
N THR A 504 -44.34 5.48 -24.88
CA THR A 504 -44.99 6.71 -25.32
C THR A 504 -46.40 6.35 -25.74
N ALA A 505 -47.37 6.69 -24.90
CA ALA A 505 -48.77 6.57 -25.25
C ALA A 505 -48.96 7.43 -26.50
N GLU A 506 -49.19 6.79 -27.64
CA GLU A 506 -49.70 7.44 -28.83
C GLU A 506 -50.91 8.25 -28.37
N LYS A 507 -50.79 9.58 -28.40
CA LYS A 507 -51.95 10.45 -28.32
C LYS A 507 -52.81 10.12 -29.53
N GLN A 508 -53.85 9.33 -29.32
CA GLN A 508 -54.96 9.25 -30.27
C GLN A 508 -55.43 10.69 -30.54
N PRO A 509 -55.48 11.13 -31.81
CA PRO A 509 -55.99 12.45 -32.13
C PRO A 509 -57.47 12.49 -31.76
N CYS A 510 -57.82 13.49 -30.94
CA CYS A 510 -59.20 13.81 -30.63
C CYS A 510 -59.88 14.21 -31.94
N THR A 511 -60.70 13.32 -32.52
CA THR A 511 -61.57 13.66 -33.64
C THR A 511 -62.67 14.57 -33.11
N ALA A 512 -62.70 15.81 -33.61
CA ALA A 512 -63.87 16.66 -33.52
C ALA A 512 -64.98 16.07 -34.41
N GLY A 513 -66.16 15.90 -33.83
CA GLY A 513 -67.38 15.41 -34.48
C GLY A 513 -68.55 15.53 -33.54
#